data_AF-A0AAW8G4H0-F1
#
_entry.id   AF-A0AAW8G4H0-F1
#
_cell.length_a   1.000
_cell.length_b   1.000
_cell.length_c   1.000
_cell.angle_alpha   90.00
_cell.angle_beta   90.00
_cell.angle_gamma   90.00
#
_symmetry.space_group_name_H-M   'P 1'
#
loop_
_entity.id
_entity.type
_entity.pdbx_description
1 polymer ?
#
loop_
_entity_poly.entity_id
_entity_poly.type
_entity_poly.pdbx_seq_one_letter_code
_entity_poly.pdbx_strand_id
1 'polypeptide(L)'
;MKRSQFILMTQLKEKLQEFPHIVTSLDKKDPYFIDKIMNWLKSSENILSTYNISEVSEIAGFRSRIISARLTDGRGINIRKNQTKAAAGILYDIQDTVLNVLLPYERKMNDCREIVKQLLALAAPTFTPKYSTDMNFDDFIRNIWLYLLSHNELKVGAIRLKSMLSEIDILMLMGDEIELSDFA
;
A
#
# COMPACT_ATOMS: atom_id res chain seq x y z
N MET A 1 -16.56 0.26 -10.59
CA MET A 1 -15.28 -0.51 -10.49
C MET A 1 -14.93 -0.65 -9.03
N LYS A 2 -14.62 -1.86 -8.54
CA LYS A 2 -13.94 -2.02 -7.25
C LYS A 2 -12.54 -1.41 -7.38
N ARG A 3 -12.13 -0.59 -6.41
CA ARG A 3 -10.79 0.01 -6.38
C ARG A 3 -9.77 -1.10 -6.05
N SER A 4 -8.56 -1.01 -6.62
CA SER A 4 -7.53 -2.04 -6.50
C SER A 4 -7.02 -2.15 -5.06
N GLN A 5 -7.09 -3.36 -4.49
CA GLN A 5 -6.55 -3.62 -3.15
C GLN A 5 -5.03 -3.70 -3.18
N PHE A 6 -4.44 -4.12 -4.32
CA PHE A 6 -3.01 -4.14 -4.52
C PHE A 6 -2.43 -2.72 -4.46
N ILE A 7 -2.99 -1.77 -5.21
CA ILE A 7 -2.53 -0.38 -5.21
C ILE A 7 -2.67 0.25 -3.83
N LEU A 8 -3.80 0.03 -3.13
CA LEU A 8 -3.99 0.52 -1.76
C LEU A 8 -2.88 0.02 -0.82
N MET A 9 -2.63 -1.29 -0.81
CA MET A 9 -1.61 -1.91 0.04
C MET A 9 -0.24 -1.31 -0.23
N THR A 10 0.15 -1.19 -1.51
CA THR A 10 1.44 -0.61 -1.90
C THR A 10 1.56 0.85 -1.44
N GLN A 11 0.53 1.67 -1.68
CA GLN A 11 0.53 3.07 -1.27
C GLN A 11 0.65 3.23 0.26
N LEU A 12 -0.08 2.43 1.04
CA LEU A 12 0.01 2.48 2.51
C LEU A 12 1.38 2.02 3.03
N LYS A 13 1.97 0.99 2.40
CA LYS A 13 3.30 0.50 2.74
C LYS A 13 4.38 1.55 2.46
N GLU A 14 4.33 2.19 1.30
CA GLU A 14 5.20 3.32 0.96
C GLU A 14 5.05 4.46 1.96
N LYS A 15 3.82 4.84 2.33
CA LYS A 15 3.59 5.87 3.36
C LYS A 15 4.23 5.51 4.70
N LEU A 16 4.14 4.27 5.15
CA LEU A 16 4.76 3.83 6.40
C LEU A 16 6.30 3.81 6.31
N GLN A 17 6.86 3.49 5.15
CA GLN A 17 8.31 3.55 4.91
C GLN A 17 8.87 4.99 4.91
N GLU A 18 8.04 5.99 4.63
CA GLU A 18 8.42 7.41 4.80
C GLU A 18 8.48 7.84 6.28
N PHE A 19 7.74 7.17 7.16
CA PHE A 19 7.54 7.60 8.54
C PHE A 19 8.83 7.67 9.39
N PRO A 20 9.81 6.74 9.27
CA PRO A 20 11.12 6.88 9.90
C PRO A 20 11.84 8.19 9.58
N HIS A 21 11.66 8.75 8.38
CA HIS A 21 12.24 10.05 8.02
C HIS A 21 11.55 11.21 8.76
N ILE A 22 10.26 11.09 9.08
CA ILE A 22 9.53 12.05 9.92
C ILE A 22 10.09 12.03 11.36
N VAL A 23 10.29 10.84 11.91
CA VAL A 23 10.90 10.68 13.25
C VAL A 23 12.33 11.23 13.27
N THR A 24 13.13 10.94 12.25
CA THR A 24 14.49 11.48 12.10
C THR A 24 14.50 13.01 12.00
N SER A 25 13.49 13.59 11.33
CA SER A 25 13.33 15.04 11.22
C SER A 25 13.05 15.69 12.59
N LEU A 26 12.23 15.05 13.43
CA LEU A 26 12.02 15.47 14.82
C LEU A 26 13.32 15.40 15.63
N ASP A 27 14.03 14.28 15.57
CA ASP A 27 15.29 14.06 16.32
C ASP A 27 16.35 15.12 15.97
N LYS A 28 16.51 15.40 14.68
CA LYS A 28 17.45 16.41 14.17
C LYS A 28 17.00 17.86 14.41
N LYS A 29 15.86 18.10 15.06
CA LYS A 29 15.24 19.42 15.24
C LYS A 29 15.12 20.19 13.92
N ASP A 30 14.79 19.47 12.86
CA ASP A 30 14.65 20.02 11.52
C ASP A 30 13.57 21.12 11.53
N PRO A 31 13.88 22.34 11.05
CA PRO A 31 12.89 23.41 11.01
C PRO A 31 11.63 22.95 10.25
N TYR A 32 11.75 22.16 9.19
CA TYR A 32 10.63 21.72 8.36
C TYR A 32 9.86 20.51 8.91
N PHE A 33 10.14 20.04 10.12
CA PHE A 33 9.46 18.88 10.72
C PHE A 33 7.92 19.01 10.66
N ILE A 34 7.38 20.17 11.04
CA ILE A 34 5.92 20.41 11.03
C ILE A 34 5.35 20.31 9.62
N ASP A 35 6.01 20.91 8.62
CA ASP A 35 5.55 20.86 7.24
C ASP A 35 5.58 19.42 6.71
N LYS A 36 6.62 18.66 7.05
CA LYS A 36 6.77 17.24 6.68
C LYS A 36 5.67 16.37 7.27
N ILE A 37 5.38 16.46 8.56
CA ILE A 37 4.30 15.66 9.18
C ILE A 37 2.92 16.09 8.65
N MET A 38 2.69 17.39 8.44
CA MET A 38 1.41 17.88 7.89
C MET A 38 1.19 17.39 6.45
N ASN A 39 2.23 17.35 5.63
CA ASN A 39 2.19 16.79 4.28
C ASN A 39 1.95 15.28 4.31
N TRP A 40 2.64 14.56 5.19
CA TRP A 40 2.44 13.12 5.37
C TRP A 40 0.99 12.81 5.78
N LEU A 41 0.44 13.53 6.76
CA LEU A 41 -0.95 13.40 7.20
C LEU A 41 -1.94 13.66 6.05
N LYS A 42 -1.75 14.76 5.31
CA LYS A 42 -2.61 15.11 4.18
C LYS A 42 -2.54 14.07 3.05
N SER A 43 -1.36 13.53 2.76
CA SER A 43 -1.21 12.47 1.77
C SER A 43 -1.88 11.18 2.20
N SER A 44 -1.80 10.83 3.50
CA SER A 44 -2.50 9.69 4.08
C SER A 44 -4.02 9.87 4.03
N GLU A 45 -4.55 11.06 4.35
CA GLU A 45 -5.98 11.39 4.19
C GLU A 45 -6.45 11.21 2.75
N ASN A 46 -5.65 11.64 1.77
CA ASN A 46 -5.98 11.50 0.36
C ASN A 46 -6.05 10.04 -0.05
N ILE A 47 -5.14 9.19 0.42
CA ILE A 47 -5.20 7.74 0.17
C ILE A 47 -6.46 7.18 0.80
N LEU A 48 -6.68 7.37 2.10
CA LEU A 48 -7.83 6.79 2.82
C LEU A 48 -9.18 7.25 2.24
N SER A 49 -9.33 8.54 1.92
CA SER A 49 -10.54 9.06 1.25
C SER A 49 -10.73 8.49 -0.16
N THR A 50 -9.64 8.34 -0.93
CA THR A 50 -9.65 7.67 -2.24
C THR A 50 -10.05 6.21 -2.14
N TYR A 51 -10.09 5.58 -0.96
CA TYR A 51 -10.59 4.21 -0.79
C TYR A 51 -11.83 4.12 0.11
N ASN A 52 -12.41 5.27 0.50
CA ASN A 52 -13.56 5.38 1.42
C ASN A 52 -13.30 4.70 2.78
N ILE A 53 -12.07 4.81 3.29
CA ILE A 53 -11.66 4.24 4.57
C ILE A 53 -11.93 5.26 5.68
N SER A 54 -12.63 4.85 6.74
CA SER A 54 -13.14 5.71 7.83
C SER A 54 -12.06 6.43 8.63
N GLU A 55 -10.89 5.81 8.73
CA GLU A 55 -9.71 6.23 9.47
C GLU A 55 -9.15 7.55 8.91
N VAL A 56 -9.59 7.98 7.71
CA VAL A 56 -9.40 9.35 7.22
C VAL A 56 -9.84 10.40 8.25
N SER A 57 -10.89 10.13 9.02
CA SER A 57 -11.38 11.02 10.07
C SER A 57 -10.45 11.10 11.28
N GLU A 58 -9.82 9.98 11.66
CA GLU A 58 -8.82 9.94 12.73
C GLU A 58 -7.56 10.72 12.33
N ILE A 59 -7.06 10.50 11.09
CA ILE A 59 -5.93 11.25 10.54
C ILE A 59 -6.23 12.76 10.52
N ALA A 60 -7.44 13.15 10.09
CA ALA A 60 -7.87 14.54 10.14
C ALA A 60 -7.95 15.09 11.58
N GLY A 61 -8.34 14.26 12.55
CA GLY A 61 -8.31 14.57 13.98
C GLY A 61 -6.90 14.85 14.50
N PHE A 62 -5.92 14.01 14.15
CA PHE A 62 -4.51 14.25 14.47
C PHE A 62 -4.00 15.55 13.86
N ARG A 63 -4.33 15.82 12.59
CA ARG A 63 -3.99 17.10 11.95
C ARG A 63 -4.61 18.30 12.67
N SER A 64 -5.86 18.18 13.10
CA SER A 64 -6.55 19.22 13.89
C SER A 64 -5.85 19.50 15.22
N ARG A 65 -5.29 18.48 15.90
CA ARG A 65 -4.49 18.67 17.12
C ARG A 65 -3.22 19.52 16.88
N ILE A 66 -2.55 19.33 15.74
CA ILE A 66 -1.37 20.13 15.37
C ILE A 66 -1.78 21.57 14.99
N ILE A 67 -2.91 21.74 14.30
CA ILE A 67 -3.43 23.06 13.92
C ILE A 67 -3.86 23.86 15.16
N SER A 68 -4.64 23.25 16.06
CA SER A 68 -5.15 23.90 17.28
C SER A 68 -4.05 24.31 18.25
N ALA A 69 -2.90 23.63 18.26
CA ALA A 69 -1.72 24.05 19.03
C ALA A 69 -1.19 25.45 18.64
N ARG A 70 -1.54 25.96 17.45
CA ARG A 70 -1.29 27.35 17.04
C ARG A 70 -2.20 28.36 17.75
N LEU A 71 -3.40 27.94 18.14
CA LEU A 71 -4.46 28.78 18.69
C LEU A 71 -4.40 28.91 20.21
N THR A 72 -3.55 28.13 20.89
CA THR A 72 -3.37 28.20 22.34
C THR A 72 -2.83 29.57 22.76
N ASP A 73 -3.66 30.31 23.52
CA ASP A 73 -3.42 31.69 23.95
C ASP A 73 -2.20 31.82 24.86
N GLY A 74 -1.34 32.77 24.52
CA GLY A 74 -0.18 33.17 25.31
C GLY A 74 0.71 34.07 24.47
N ARG A 75 0.67 35.38 24.76
CA ARG A 75 1.47 36.42 24.10
C ARG A 75 2.90 35.94 23.83
N GLY A 76 3.21 35.66 22.57
CA GLY A 76 4.57 35.62 22.04
C GLY A 76 5.44 34.37 22.26
N ILE A 77 4.99 33.30 22.93
CA ILE A 77 5.89 32.16 23.22
C ILE A 77 5.63 30.96 22.29
N ASN A 78 6.32 31.03 21.15
CA ASN A 78 6.74 29.97 20.21
C ASN A 78 5.67 28.96 19.73
N ILE A 79 4.79 29.43 18.84
CA ILE A 79 3.82 28.61 18.07
C ILE A 79 4.43 27.30 17.56
N ARG A 80 5.63 27.36 16.95
CA ARG A 80 6.28 26.20 16.34
C ARG A 80 6.67 25.16 17.39
N LYS A 81 7.09 25.59 18.59
CA LYS A 81 7.37 24.71 19.72
C LYS A 81 6.11 24.00 20.21
N ASN A 82 4.98 24.69 20.28
CA ASN A 82 3.70 24.09 20.68
C ASN A 82 3.22 23.05 19.66
N GLN A 83 3.30 23.37 18.37
CA GLN A 83 3.00 22.41 17.30
C GLN A 83 3.94 21.22 17.32
N THR A 84 5.23 21.43 17.58
CA THR A 84 6.22 20.34 17.68
C THR A 84 5.89 19.42 18.83
N LYS A 85 5.53 19.97 20.00
CA LYS A 85 5.11 19.19 21.16
C LYS A 85 3.82 18.40 20.85
N ALA A 86 2.84 19.03 20.21
CA ALA A 86 1.59 18.37 19.83
C ALA A 86 1.83 17.23 18.84
N ALA A 87 2.61 17.46 17.78
CA ALA A 87 2.95 16.46 16.77
C ALA A 87 3.77 15.30 17.35
N ALA A 88 4.81 15.59 18.14
CA ALA A 88 5.62 14.56 18.78
C ALA A 88 4.79 13.64 19.70
N GLY A 89 3.79 14.20 20.39
CA GLY A 89 2.90 13.45 21.28
C GLY A 89 1.86 12.57 20.58
N ILE A 90 1.81 12.57 19.25
CA ILE A 90 0.83 11.77 18.47
C ILE A 90 1.48 10.95 17.34
N LEU A 91 2.82 10.93 17.25
CA LEU A 91 3.50 10.21 16.15
C LEU A 91 3.17 8.71 16.15
N TYR A 92 3.19 8.07 17.32
CA TYR A 92 2.84 6.66 17.43
C TYR A 92 1.41 6.41 16.95
N ASP A 93 0.44 7.15 17.49
CA ASP A 93 -0.98 6.98 17.15
C ASP A 93 -1.24 7.18 15.64
N ILE A 94 -0.60 8.19 15.03
CA ILE A 94 -0.71 8.45 13.59
C ILE A 94 -0.23 7.25 12.76
N GLN A 95 0.95 6.70 13.10
CA GLN A 95 1.54 5.58 12.37
C GLN A 95 0.76 4.29 12.61
N ASP A 96 0.28 4.08 13.85
CA ASP A 96 -0.51 2.92 14.23
C ASP A 96 -1.84 2.89 13.48
N THR A 97 -2.55 4.02 13.34
CA THR A 97 -3.77 4.11 12.53
C THR A 97 -3.52 3.65 11.09
N VAL A 98 -2.45 4.11 10.43
CA VAL A 98 -2.14 3.69 9.06
C VAL A 98 -1.72 2.22 8.98
N LEU A 99 -0.95 1.74 9.96
CA LEU A 99 -0.54 0.34 10.04
C LEU A 99 -1.74 -0.61 10.23
N ASN A 100 -2.68 -0.26 11.11
CA ASN A 100 -3.87 -1.05 11.36
C ASN A 100 -4.78 -1.14 10.13
N VAL A 101 -4.83 -0.08 9.31
CA VAL A 101 -5.49 -0.13 8.00
C VAL A 101 -4.75 -1.07 7.05
N LEU A 102 -3.41 -1.03 6.99
CA LEU A 102 -2.60 -1.84 6.07
C LEU A 102 -2.70 -3.35 6.37
N LEU A 103 -2.60 -3.75 7.63
CA LEU A 103 -2.37 -5.14 8.04
C LEU A 103 -3.38 -6.15 7.44
N PRO A 104 -4.70 -5.90 7.42
CA PRO A 104 -5.66 -6.81 6.79
C PRO A 104 -5.44 -7.00 5.30
N TYR A 105 -5.09 -5.93 4.56
CA TYR A 105 -4.83 -6.00 3.13
C TYR A 105 -3.51 -6.72 2.85
N GLU A 106 -2.46 -6.47 3.63
CA GLU A 106 -1.17 -7.14 3.48
C GLU A 106 -1.29 -8.65 3.74
N ARG A 107 -1.98 -9.07 4.81
CA ARG A 107 -2.22 -10.50 5.09
C ARG A 107 -2.96 -11.18 3.94
N LYS A 108 -4.06 -10.57 3.48
CA LYS A 108 -4.84 -11.10 2.36
C LYS A 108 -4.01 -11.19 1.08
N MET A 109 -3.16 -10.19 0.81
CA MET A 109 -2.30 -10.20 -0.37
C MET A 109 -1.22 -11.27 -0.28
N ASN A 110 -0.63 -11.48 0.91
CA ASN A 110 0.33 -12.56 1.14
C ASN A 110 -0.30 -13.95 0.91
N ASP A 111 -1.54 -14.17 1.37
CA ASP A 111 -2.24 -15.44 1.10
C ASP A 111 -2.45 -15.66 -0.40
N CYS A 112 -2.79 -14.60 -1.14
CA CYS A 112 -2.96 -14.67 -2.59
C CYS A 112 -1.62 -14.87 -3.31
N ARG A 113 -0.55 -14.26 -2.80
CA ARG A 113 0.81 -14.34 -3.35
C ARG A 113 1.30 -15.77 -3.35
N GLU A 114 1.13 -16.49 -2.25
CA GLU A 114 1.52 -17.89 -2.17
C GLU A 114 0.76 -18.78 -3.17
N ILE A 115 -0.53 -18.49 -3.40
CA ILE A 115 -1.31 -19.20 -4.43
C ILE A 115 -0.78 -18.86 -5.83
N VAL A 116 -0.49 -17.58 -6.11
CA VAL A 116 0.07 -17.14 -7.39
C VAL A 116 1.40 -17.83 -7.68
N LYS A 117 2.34 -17.85 -6.72
CA LYS A 117 3.63 -18.53 -6.86
C LYS A 117 3.47 -20.00 -7.20
N GLN A 118 2.58 -20.70 -6.49
CA GLN A 118 2.30 -22.11 -6.76
C GLN A 118 1.75 -22.33 -8.17
N LEU A 119 0.82 -21.48 -8.62
CA LEU A 119 0.24 -21.57 -9.96
C LEU A 119 1.26 -21.27 -11.05
N LEU A 120 2.09 -20.24 -10.88
CA LEU A 120 3.15 -19.89 -11.83
C LEU A 120 4.18 -21.00 -11.95
N ALA A 121 4.64 -21.56 -10.83
CA ALA A 121 5.60 -22.67 -10.82
C ALA A 121 5.05 -23.93 -11.51
N LEU A 122 3.76 -24.22 -11.36
CA LEU A 122 3.10 -25.35 -12.05
C LEU A 122 2.87 -25.06 -13.54
N ALA A 123 2.64 -23.80 -13.92
CA ALA A 123 2.40 -23.43 -15.31
C ALA A 123 3.69 -23.30 -16.13
N ALA A 124 4.80 -22.87 -15.54
CA ALA A 124 6.05 -22.58 -16.24
C ALA A 124 6.56 -23.70 -17.18
N PRO A 125 6.53 -24.99 -16.80
CA PRO A 125 7.02 -26.07 -17.68
C PRO A 125 6.12 -26.36 -18.89
N THR A 126 4.81 -26.11 -18.76
CA THR A 126 3.81 -26.52 -19.76
C THR A 126 3.21 -25.36 -20.54
N PHE A 127 3.39 -24.13 -20.06
CA PHE A 127 2.87 -22.93 -20.71
C PHE A 127 3.62 -22.63 -22.01
N THR A 128 2.82 -22.34 -23.04
CA THR A 128 3.29 -21.82 -24.34
C THR A 128 2.34 -20.69 -24.74
N PRO A 129 2.85 -19.56 -25.26
CA PRO A 129 4.22 -19.29 -25.71
C PRO A 129 5.22 -18.97 -24.58
N LYS A 130 6.53 -19.14 -24.86
CA LYS A 130 7.62 -18.68 -23.99
C LYS A 130 7.83 -17.17 -24.16
N TYR A 131 8.23 -16.49 -23.08
CA TYR A 131 8.43 -15.05 -23.06
C TYR A 131 9.58 -14.65 -24.00
N SER A 132 9.38 -13.58 -24.76
CA SER A 132 10.44 -12.91 -25.51
C SER A 132 10.38 -11.41 -25.29
N THR A 133 11.52 -10.72 -25.45
CA THR A 133 11.63 -9.28 -25.25
C THR A 133 10.77 -8.45 -26.20
N ASP A 134 10.29 -9.05 -27.30
CA ASP A 134 9.42 -8.41 -28.28
C ASP A 134 7.94 -8.49 -27.87
N MET A 135 7.59 -9.27 -26.84
CA MET A 135 6.22 -9.39 -26.34
C MET A 135 5.89 -8.29 -25.33
N ASN A 136 4.66 -7.79 -25.42
CA ASN A 136 4.10 -6.93 -24.37
C ASN A 136 3.93 -7.76 -23.07
N PHE A 137 4.51 -7.25 -21.97
CA PHE A 137 4.48 -7.93 -20.67
C PHE A 137 3.06 -8.10 -20.13
N ASP A 138 2.20 -7.09 -20.23
CA ASP A 138 0.82 -7.17 -19.74
C ASP A 138 0.02 -8.23 -20.50
N ASP A 139 0.21 -8.30 -21.81
CA ASP A 139 -0.42 -9.35 -22.64
C ASP A 139 0.10 -10.74 -22.29
N PHE A 140 1.39 -10.86 -21.98
CA PHE A 140 2.00 -12.11 -21.54
C PHE A 140 1.38 -12.61 -20.23
N ILE A 141 1.27 -11.75 -19.22
CA ILE A 141 0.63 -12.09 -17.94
C ILE A 141 -0.85 -12.46 -18.12
N ARG A 142 -1.57 -11.74 -18.98
CA ARG A 142 -2.96 -12.08 -19.33
C ARG A 142 -3.06 -13.46 -19.97
N ASN A 143 -2.14 -13.82 -20.86
CA ASN A 143 -2.13 -15.13 -21.51
C ASN A 143 -1.89 -16.26 -20.51
N ILE A 144 -0.95 -16.08 -19.55
CA ILE A 144 -0.76 -17.04 -18.45
C ILE A 144 -2.04 -17.15 -17.63
N TRP A 145 -2.68 -16.02 -17.30
CA TRP A 145 -3.93 -16.04 -16.52
C TRP A 145 -5.06 -16.81 -17.24
N LEU A 146 -5.23 -16.61 -18.54
CA LEU A 146 -6.19 -17.37 -19.35
C LEU A 146 -5.85 -18.87 -19.42
N TYR A 147 -4.56 -19.21 -19.47
CA TYR A 147 -4.08 -20.58 -19.38
C TYR A 147 -4.43 -21.22 -18.02
N LEU A 148 -4.19 -20.52 -16.91
CA LEU A 148 -4.54 -21.00 -15.57
C LEU A 148 -6.04 -21.27 -15.41
N LEU A 149 -6.90 -20.46 -16.05
CA LEU A 149 -8.35 -20.63 -16.02
C LEU A 149 -8.88 -21.79 -16.88
N SER A 150 -8.11 -22.21 -17.88
CA SER A 150 -8.52 -23.25 -18.84
C SER A 150 -8.04 -24.66 -18.46
N HIS A 151 -6.96 -24.78 -17.68
CA HIS A 151 -6.36 -26.07 -17.33
C HIS A 151 -6.95 -26.63 -16.03
N ASN A 152 -7.53 -27.83 -16.08
CA ASN A 152 -8.29 -28.42 -14.97
C ASN A 152 -7.54 -28.45 -13.62
N GLU A 153 -6.24 -28.77 -13.64
CA GLU A 153 -5.42 -28.87 -12.43
C GLU A 153 -5.08 -27.50 -11.81
N LEU A 154 -4.98 -26.45 -12.64
CA LEU A 154 -4.61 -25.09 -12.23
C LEU A 154 -5.85 -24.23 -11.91
N LYS A 155 -6.97 -24.56 -12.54
CA LYS A 155 -8.24 -23.81 -12.49
C LYS A 155 -8.78 -23.69 -11.07
N VAL A 156 -8.56 -24.68 -10.21
CA VAL A 156 -9.00 -24.62 -8.81
C VAL A 156 -8.33 -23.46 -8.05
N GLY A 157 -7.01 -23.31 -8.21
CA GLY A 157 -6.27 -22.18 -7.62
C GLY A 157 -6.68 -20.84 -8.23
N ALA A 158 -6.88 -20.80 -9.55
CA ALA A 158 -7.34 -19.59 -10.24
C ALA A 158 -8.74 -19.14 -9.76
N ILE A 159 -9.69 -20.08 -9.59
CA ILE A 159 -11.02 -19.78 -9.04
C ILE A 159 -10.92 -19.28 -7.60
N ARG A 160 -10.05 -19.87 -6.79
CA ARG A 160 -9.80 -19.40 -5.41
C ARG A 160 -9.29 -17.96 -5.42
N LEU A 161 -8.35 -17.60 -6.28
CA LEU A 161 -7.89 -16.21 -6.44
C LEU A 161 -9.04 -15.26 -6.83
N LYS A 162 -9.89 -15.65 -7.79
CA LYS A 162 -11.06 -14.84 -8.20
C LYS A 162 -12.08 -14.62 -7.08
N SER A 163 -12.14 -15.53 -6.11
CA SER A 163 -13.00 -15.35 -4.92
C SER A 163 -12.43 -14.32 -3.93
N MET A 164 -11.12 -14.10 -3.93
CA MET A 164 -10.41 -13.24 -2.99
C MET A 164 -10.13 -11.85 -3.58
N LEU A 165 -9.75 -11.76 -4.85
CA LEU A 165 -9.26 -10.54 -5.50
C LEU A 165 -9.99 -10.23 -6.80
N SER A 166 -9.90 -8.97 -7.23
CA SER A 166 -10.32 -8.58 -8.57
C SER A 166 -9.33 -9.11 -9.62
N GLU A 167 -9.77 -9.29 -10.85
CA GLU A 167 -8.88 -9.76 -11.92
C GLU A 167 -7.68 -8.82 -12.13
N ILE A 168 -7.89 -7.51 -12.02
CA ILE A 168 -6.80 -6.52 -12.12
C ILE A 168 -5.77 -6.76 -11.00
N ASP A 169 -6.21 -6.94 -9.75
CA ASP A 169 -5.29 -7.21 -8.63
C ASP A 169 -4.54 -8.54 -8.81
N ILE A 170 -5.19 -9.55 -9.39
CA ILE A 170 -4.55 -10.84 -9.70
C ILE A 170 -3.46 -10.66 -10.75
N LEU A 171 -3.74 -9.95 -11.85
CA LEU A 171 -2.75 -9.69 -12.89
C LEU A 171 -1.57 -8.86 -12.37
N MET A 172 -1.82 -7.86 -11.53
CA MET A 172 -0.75 -7.09 -10.88
C MET A 172 0.11 -7.98 -9.98
N LEU A 173 -0.51 -8.85 -9.18
CA LEU A 173 0.21 -9.78 -8.31
C LEU A 173 0.99 -10.83 -9.11
N MET A 174 0.43 -11.34 -10.21
CA MET A 174 1.17 -12.22 -11.12
C MET A 174 2.37 -11.51 -11.75
N GLY A 175 2.23 -10.25 -12.14
CA GLY A 175 3.34 -9.46 -12.67
C GLY A 175 4.44 -9.19 -11.64
N ASP A 176 4.09 -9.04 -10.36
CA ASP A 176 5.04 -8.86 -9.25
C ASP A 176 5.81 -10.15 -8.91
N GLU A 177 5.19 -11.32 -9.12
CA GLU A 177 5.74 -12.62 -8.70
C GLU A 177 6.33 -13.47 -9.82
N ILE A 178 6.20 -13.06 -11.08
CA ILE A 178 6.66 -13.87 -12.20
C ILE A 178 8.19 -13.81 -12.34
N GLU A 179 8.81 -14.99 -12.37
CA GLU A 179 10.21 -15.15 -12.75
C GLU A 179 10.29 -15.42 -14.26
N LEU A 180 10.62 -14.41 -15.05
CA LEU A 180 10.64 -14.52 -16.52
C LEU A 180 11.59 -15.61 -17.04
N SER A 181 12.64 -15.95 -16.27
CA SER A 181 13.55 -17.07 -16.59
C SER A 181 12.86 -18.42 -16.65
N ASP A 182 11.80 -18.63 -15.86
CA ASP A 182 11.07 -19.89 -15.83
C ASP A 182 10.17 -20.05 -17.07
N PHE A 183 9.90 -18.93 -17.74
CA PHE A 183 9.05 -18.82 -18.91
C PHE A 183 9.82 -18.49 -20.19
N ALA A 184 11.15 -18.45 -20.16
CA ALA A 184 12.00 -18.26 -21.34
C ALA A 184 12.27 -19.56 -22.12
#